data_AF-A0A9C8H8C8-F1
#
_entry.id   AF-A0A9C8H8C8-F1
#
_cell.length_a   1.000
_cell.length_b   1.000
_cell.length_c   1.000
_cell.angle_alpha   90.00
_cell.angle_beta   90.00
_cell.angle_gamma   90.00
#
_symmetry.space_group_name_H-M   'P 1'
#
loop_
_entity.id
_entity.type
_entity.pdbx_description
1 polymer ?
#
loop_
_entity_poly.entity_id
_entity_poly.type
_entity_poly.pdbx_seq_one_letter_code
_entity_poly.pdbx_strand_id
1 'polypeptide(L)' 'MTLRKRIARLEGKRGEASAGPSVVLICDALTREPGAALMLGGGGLTREAGESVEAFTARAEAFSNAQRVDN' A
#
# COMPACT_ATOMS: atom_id res chain seq x y z
N MET A 1 22.89 8.38 -15.72
CA MET A 1 22.59 8.20 -14.27
C MET A 1 22.30 6.71 -14.05
N THR A 2 23.02 6.03 -13.15
CA THR A 2 22.88 4.57 -12.96
C THR A 2 21.75 4.22 -11.98
N LEU A 3 21.23 3.00 -12.06
CA LEU A 3 20.20 2.49 -11.14
C LEU A 3 20.62 2.64 -9.67
N ARG A 4 21.87 2.31 -9.35
CA ARG A 4 22.45 2.47 -8.01
C ARG A 4 22.42 3.92 -7.52
N LYS A 5 22.74 4.89 -8.38
CA LYS A 5 22.65 6.33 -8.02
C LYS A 5 21.21 6.81 -7.81
N ARG A 6 20.24 6.26 -8.54
CA ARG A 6 18.81 6.57 -8.33
C ARG A 6 18.32 6.03 -6.99
N ILE A 7 18.68 4.79 -6.65
CA ILE A 7 18.34 4.14 -5.37
C ILE A 7 18.93 4.93 -4.20
N ALA A 8 20.24 5.20 -4.21
CA ALA A 8 20.89 5.95 -3.13
C ALA A 8 20.28 7.34 -2.90
N ARG A 9 19.87 8.03 -3.98
CA ARG A 9 19.17 9.32 -3.89
C ARG A 9 17.76 9.21 -3.29
N LEU A 10 17.06 8.10 -3.53
CA LEU A 10 15.73 7.86 -2.96
C LEU A 10 15.83 7.48 -1.49
N GLU A 11 16.79 6.65 -1.12
CA GLU A 11 17.08 6.29 0.28
C GLU A 11 17.46 7.51 1.11
N GLY A 12 18.29 8.41 0.57
CA GLY A 12 18.65 9.67 1.26
C GLY A 12 17.49 10.66 1.42
N LYS A 13 16.35 10.42 0.78
CA LYS A 13 15.11 11.20 0.94
C LYS A 13 14.09 10.53 1.85
N ARG A 14 14.41 9.34 2.36
CA ARG A 14 13.62 8.65 3.37
C ARG A 14 13.80 9.42 4.67
N GLY A 15 13.04 10.52 4.82
CA GLY A 15 12.96 11.26 6.07
C GLY A 15 12.54 10.34 7.21
N GLU A 16 12.68 10.81 8.45
CA GLU A 16 12.25 10.06 9.62
C GLU A 16 10.71 10.07 9.69
N ALA A 17 10.11 9.19 8.89
CA ALA A 17 8.70 8.91 8.96
C ALA A 17 8.58 7.57 9.66
N SER A 18 8.19 7.60 10.93
CA SER A 18 7.13 6.69 11.39
C SER A 18 5.88 7.00 10.56
N ALA A 19 5.93 6.72 9.26
CA ALA A 19 4.73 6.62 8.45
C ALA A 19 3.97 5.49 9.11
N GLY A 20 2.75 5.76 9.54
CA GLY A 20 1.91 4.74 10.15
C GLY A 20 1.72 3.53 9.22
N PRO A 21 0.83 2.61 9.62
CA PRO A 21 0.51 1.42 8.83
C PRO A 21 0.36 1.76 7.34
N SER A 22 1.27 1.21 6.51
CA SER A 22 1.31 1.52 5.09
C SER A 22 0.72 0.36 4.29
N VAL A 23 -0.16 0.70 3.34
CA VAL A 23 -0.81 -0.25 2.45
C VAL A 23 -0.14 -0.18 1.08
N VAL A 24 0.18 -1.34 0.50
CA VAL A 24 0.63 -1.45 -0.89
C VAL A 24 -0.55 -1.88 -1.76
N LEU A 25 -0.99 -0.99 -2.66
CA LEU A 25 -2.03 -1.31 -3.63
C LEU A 25 -1.42 -1.97 -4.87
N ILE A 26 -1.94 -3.14 -5.22
CA ILE A 26 -1.66 -3.84 -6.47
C ILE A 26 -2.73 -3.42 -7.48
N CYS A 27 -2.31 -2.61 -8.45
CA CYS A 27 -3.18 -2.14 -9.51
C CYS A 27 -3.14 -3.08 -10.72
N ASP A 28 -4.30 -3.23 -11.37
CA ASP A 28 -4.37 -3.84 -12.68
C ASP A 28 -3.54 -3.03 -13.70
N ALA A 29 -2.84 -3.75 -14.58
CA ALA A 29 -1.90 -3.13 -15.51
C ALA A 29 -2.58 -2.30 -16.61
N LEU A 30 -3.82 -2.63 -16.97
CA LEU A 30 -4.59 -2.00 -18.04
C LEU A 30 -5.48 -0.88 -17.49
N THR A 31 -6.28 -1.16 -16.46
CA THR A 31 -7.24 -0.20 -15.91
C THR A 31 -6.63 0.75 -14.89
N ARG A 32 -5.45 0.41 -14.34
CA ARG A 32 -4.78 1.10 -13.22
C ARG A 32 -5.59 1.10 -11.91
N GLU A 33 -6.69 0.37 -11.86
CA GLU A 33 -7.51 0.26 -10.66
C GLU A 33 -6.90 -0.73 -9.66
N PRO A 34 -7.01 -0.47 -8.35
CA PRO A 34 -6.56 -1.41 -7.33
C PRO A 34 -7.44 -2.67 -7.34
N GLY A 35 -6.78 -3.83 -7.39
CA GLY A 35 -7.40 -5.16 -7.31
C GLY A 35 -7.03 -5.93 -6.05
N ALA A 36 -5.92 -5.57 -5.41
CA ALA A 36 -5.51 -6.13 -4.12
C ALA A 36 -4.72 -5.11 -3.30
N ALA A 37 -4.67 -5.36 -1.99
CA ALA A 37 -3.94 -4.57 -1.02
C ALA A 37 -3.10 -5.52 -0.15
N LEU A 38 -1.83 -5.16 0.07
CA LEU A 38 -0.91 -5.88 0.95
C LEU A 38 -0.49 -4.99 2.11
N MET A 39 -0.39 -5.59 3.30
CA MET A 39 -0.04 -4.89 4.53
C MET A 39 1.37 -5.30 4.98
N LEU A 40 2.13 -4.32 5.48
CA LEU A 40 3.41 -4.58 6.14
C LEU A 40 3.17 -5.34 7.45
N GLY A 41 3.79 -6.52 7.60
CA GLY A 41 3.58 -7.41 8.76
C GLY A 41 2.76 -8.66 8.44
N GLY A 42 2.16 -8.75 7.24
CA GLY A 42 1.40 -9.90 6.79
C GLY A 42 -0.10 -9.63 6.74
N GLY A 43 -0.79 -10.39 5.87
CA GLY A 43 -2.19 -10.16 5.53
C GLY A 43 -2.38 -9.41 4.22
N GLY A 44 -3.56 -9.58 3.63
CA GLY A 44 -3.90 -9.02 2.33
C GLY A 44 -5.41 -8.99 2.13
N LEU A 45 -5.86 -8.11 1.26
CA LEU A 45 -7.27 -7.98 0.86
C LEU A 45 -7.33 -8.05 -0.66
N THR A 46 -8.36 -8.69 -1.18
CA THR A 46 -8.70 -8.67 -2.61
C THR A 46 -9.98 -7.88 -2.80
N ARG A 47 -10.02 -7.05 -3.84
CA ARG A 47 -11.23 -6.31 -4.23
C ARG A 47 -12.31 -7.29 -4.69
N GLU A 48 -13.51 -7.09 -4.20
CA GLU A 48 -14.66 -7.94 -4.52
C GLU A 48 -15.26 -7.57 -5.89
N ALA A 49 -15.91 -8.54 -6.54
CA ALA A 49 -16.56 -8.31 -7.82
C ALA A 49 -17.70 -7.30 -7.66
N GLY A 50 -17.65 -6.20 -8.40
CA GLY A 50 -18.63 -5.11 -8.30
C GLY A 50 -18.35 -4.10 -7.19
N GLU A 51 -17.30 -4.28 -6.39
CA GLU A 51 -16.85 -3.28 -5.42
C GLU A 51 -16.24 -2.08 -6.15
N SER A 52 -16.60 -0.86 -5.72
CA SER A 52 -15.99 0.36 -6.25
C SER A 52 -14.56 0.53 -5.73
N VAL A 53 -13.76 1.30 -6.46
CA VAL A 53 -12.37 1.59 -6.07
C VAL A 53 -12.31 2.31 -4.72
N GLU A 54 -13.23 3.23 -4.48
CA GLU A 54 -13.33 4.01 -3.24
C GLU A 54 -13.67 3.12 -2.05
N ALA A 55 -14.66 2.22 -2.21
CA ALA A 55 -15.06 1.28 -1.18
C ALA A 55 -13.90 0.34 -0.81
N PHE A 56 -13.20 -0.20 -1.82
CA PHE A 56 -12.04 -1.04 -1.61
C PHE A 56 -10.91 -0.31 -0.88
N THR A 57 -10.61 0.92 -1.30
CA THR A 57 -9.52 1.71 -0.72
C THR A 57 -9.82 2.06 0.75
N ALA A 58 -11.06 2.47 1.06
CA ALA A 58 -11.49 2.73 2.43
C ALA A 58 -11.39 1.49 3.32
N ARG A 59 -11.74 0.31 2.78
CA ARG A 59 -11.64 -0.97 3.49
C ARG A 59 -10.19 -1.37 3.75
N ALA A 60 -9.30 -1.12 2.79
CA ALA A 60 -7.87 -1.33 2.96
C ALA A 60 -7.24 -0.40 4.01
N GLU A 61 -7.64 0.87 4.03
CA GLU A 61 -7.22 1.83 5.06
C GLU A 61 -7.72 1.44 6.45
N ALA A 62 -9.00 1.05 6.57
CA ALA A 62 -9.59 0.60 7.83
C ALA A 62 -8.86 -0.65 8.38
N PHE A 63 -8.54 -1.61 7.51
CA PHE A 63 -7.80 -2.81 7.89
C PHE A 63 -6.38 -2.50 8.38
N SER A 64 -5.67 -1.61 7.67
CA SER A 64 -4.34 -1.13 8.06
C SER A 64 -4.35 -0.48 9.45
N ASN A 65 -5.40 0.28 9.75
CA ASN A 65 -5.58 0.92 11.05
C ASN A 65 -5.97 -0.08 12.16
N ALA A 66 -6.70 -1.15 11.84
CA ALA A 66 -7.05 -2.18 12.82
C ALA A 66 -5.83 -2.96 13.32
N GLN A 67 -4.89 -3.31 12.43
CA GLN A 67 -3.62 -3.96 12.80
C GLN A 67 -2.73 -3.11 13.74
N ARG A 68 -3.02 -1.82 13.91
CA ARG A 68 -2.34 -0.93 14.86
C ARG A 68 -2.76 -1.20 16.31
N VAL A 69 -3.96 -1.71 16.56
CA VAL A 69 -4.52 -1.86 17.91
C VAL A 69 -4.09 -3.18 18.57
N ASP A 70 -3.74 -4.16 17.76
CA ASP A 70 -3.37 -5.52 18.19
C ASP A 70 -1.85 -5.73 18.39
N ASN A 71 -1.02 -4.70 18.17
CA ASN A 71 0.45 -4.73 18.27
C ASN A 71 0.95 -3.74 19.33
#